data_AF-A0A091VN63-F1
#
_entry.id   AF-A0A091VN63-F1
#
_cell.length_a   1.000
_cell.length_b   1.000
_cell.length_c   1.000
_cell.angle_alpha   90.00
_cell.angle_beta   90.00
_cell.angle_gamma   90.00
#
_symmetry.space_group_name_H-M   'P 1'
#
loop_
_entity.id
_entity.type
_entity.pdbx_description
1 polymer ?
#
loop_
_entity_poly.entity_id
_entity_poly.type
_entity_poly.pdbx_seq_one_letter_code
_entity_poly.pdbx_strand_id
1 'polypeptide(L)'
;SYAVTVQESYAHPFDQIYYTRCTDILNWFKCTRHRISYKTAYRRGLRTMYRRRSQCCPGYYESGNYCIPLCTEECVHGRCVSPDTCHCEPGWGGTDCSSG
;
A
#
# COMPACT_ATOMS: atom_id res chain seq x y z
N SER A 1 -8.17 5.96 -0.24
CA SER A 1 -7.90 4.99 0.85
C SER A 1 -9.22 4.34 1.24
N TYR A 2 -9.19 3.17 1.89
CA TYR A 2 -10.39 2.48 2.38
C TYR A 2 -10.08 1.76 3.69
N ALA A 3 -11.07 1.61 4.57
CA ALA A 3 -10.91 0.89 5.83
C ALA A 3 -11.17 -0.61 5.64
N VAL A 4 -10.30 -1.44 6.19
CA VAL A 4 -10.42 -2.91 6.16
C VAL A 4 -10.39 -3.44 7.58
N THR A 5 -11.28 -4.38 7.88
CA THR A 5 -11.24 -5.15 9.12
C THR A 5 -10.13 -6.19 9.05
N VAL A 6 -9.13 -6.08 9.91
CA VAL A 6 -8.02 -7.02 10.00
C VAL A 6 -8.03 -7.72 11.37
N GLN A 7 -7.51 -8.94 11.40
CA GLN A 7 -7.25 -9.63 12.65
C GLN A 7 -5.88 -9.22 13.17
N GLU A 8 -5.82 -8.67 14.37
CA GLU A 8 -4.58 -8.21 15.00
C GLU A 8 -4.34 -8.99 16.29
N SER A 9 -3.09 -9.41 16.50
CA SER A 9 -2.66 -10.03 17.76
C SER A 9 -2.41 -8.97 18.84
N TYR A 10 -2.82 -9.24 20.06
CA TYR A 10 -2.56 -8.41 21.23
C TYR A 10 -2.18 -9.26 22.44
N ALA A 11 -1.48 -8.65 23.40
CA ALA A 11 -1.15 -9.29 24.67
C ALA A 11 -2.35 -9.22 25.61
N HIS A 12 -2.95 -10.37 25.91
CA HIS A 12 -4.06 -10.48 26.83
C HIS A 12 -3.56 -10.93 28.21
N PRO A 13 -3.80 -10.16 29.28
CA PRO A 13 -3.36 -10.53 30.62
C PRO A 13 -4.19 -11.69 31.16
N PHE A 14 -3.56 -12.59 31.90
CA PHE A 14 -4.21 -13.67 32.62
C PHE A 14 -3.51 -13.94 33.94
N ASP A 15 -4.25 -14.46 34.92
CA ASP A 15 -3.69 -14.85 36.21
C ASP A 15 -3.07 -16.24 36.11
N GLN A 16 -1.78 -16.33 36.45
CA GLN A 16 -1.03 -17.57 36.46
C GLN A 16 -0.66 -17.95 37.89
N ILE A 17 -1.16 -19.12 38.32
CA ILE A 17 -0.84 -19.71 39.62
C ILE A 17 0.50 -20.45 39.53
N TYR A 18 1.39 -20.18 40.49
CA TYR A 18 2.65 -20.90 40.66
C TYR A 18 2.94 -21.15 42.14
N TYR A 19 3.78 -22.14 42.43
CA TYR A 19 4.10 -22.52 43.81
C TYR A 19 5.49 -22.01 44.21
N THR A 20 5.57 -21.36 45.37
CA THR A 20 6.83 -20.93 45.99
C THR A 20 7.09 -21.73 47.26
N ARG A 21 8.36 -21.93 47.60
CA ARG A 21 8.74 -22.58 48.86
C ARG A 21 8.49 -21.62 50.02
N CYS A 22 7.83 -22.11 51.08
CA CYS A 22 7.56 -21.35 52.30
C CYS A 22 7.64 -22.26 53.52
N THR A 23 7.71 -21.69 54.72
CA THR A 23 7.88 -22.43 55.99
C THR A 23 6.59 -23.05 56.53
N ASP A 24 5.51 -23.07 55.73
CA ASP A 24 4.23 -23.65 56.12
C ASP A 24 4.25 -25.17 55.98
N ILE A 25 4.40 -25.86 57.12
CA ILE A 25 4.51 -27.32 57.22
C ILE A 25 3.17 -27.99 56.89
N LEU A 26 2.04 -27.34 57.19
CA LEU A 26 0.70 -27.87 56.93
C LEU A 26 0.38 -27.90 55.43
N ASN A 27 1.00 -26.99 54.66
CA ASN A 27 0.87 -26.90 53.21
C ASN A 27 2.11 -27.45 52.45
N TRP A 28 2.74 -28.53 52.96
CA TRP A 28 3.89 -29.19 52.30
C TRP A 28 5.00 -28.22 51.86
N PHE A 29 5.30 -27.20 52.66
CA PHE A 29 6.28 -26.15 52.31
C PHE A 29 6.03 -25.43 50.97
N LYS A 30 4.79 -25.45 50.45
CA LYS A 30 4.40 -24.86 49.16
C LYS A 30 3.28 -23.85 49.37
N CYS A 31 3.56 -22.60 49.03
CA CYS A 31 2.58 -21.52 49.02
C CYS A 31 2.18 -21.18 47.58
N THR A 32 0.87 -21.05 47.35
CA THR A 32 0.31 -20.56 46.08
C THR A 32 0.60 -19.07 45.91
N ARG A 33 1.11 -18.69 44.74
CA ARG A 33 1.34 -17.31 44.34
C ARG A 33 0.66 -17.07 42.99
N HIS A 34 0.18 -15.84 42.83
CA HIS A 34 -0.48 -15.36 41.63
C HIS A 34 0.45 -14.37 40.93
N ARG A 35 0.59 -14.49 39.62
CA ARG A 35 1.28 -13.50 38.79
C ARG A 35 0.47 -13.20 37.55
N ILE A 36 0.45 -11.92 37.16
CA ILE A 36 -0.09 -11.53 35.85
C ILE A 36 0.90 -11.98 34.80
N SER A 37 0.43 -12.88 33.94
CA SER A 37 1.15 -13.36 32.76
C SER A 37 0.38 -12.93 31.51
N TYR A 38 1.04 -12.93 30.34
CA TYR A 38 0.43 -12.46 29.10
C TYR A 38 0.40 -13.58 28.08
N LYS A 39 -0.75 -13.76 27.43
CA LYS A 39 -0.92 -14.68 26.31
C LYS A 39 -1.30 -13.91 25.06
N THR A 40 -0.93 -14.43 23.90
CA THR A 40 -1.35 -13.87 22.62
C THR A 40 -2.84 -14.14 22.42
N ALA A 41 -3.61 -13.08 22.16
CA ALA A 41 -5.02 -13.16 21.77
C ALA A 41 -5.25 -12.33 20.51
N TYR A 42 -6.39 -12.52 19.86
CA TYR A 42 -6.71 -11.87 18.58
C TYR A 42 -7.95 -10.99 18.71
N ARG A 43 -7.92 -9.82 18.09
CA ARG A 43 -9.07 -8.90 17.98
C ARG A 43 -9.22 -8.39 16.56
N ARG A 44 -10.42 -7.92 16.22
CA ARG A 44 -10.66 -7.26 14.93
C ARG A 44 -10.37 -5.77 15.08
N GLY A 45 -9.44 -5.26 14.28
CA GLY A 45 -9.09 -3.84 14.19
C GLY A 45 -9.45 -3.29 12.82
N LEU A 46 -9.70 -1.98 12.75
CA LEU A 46 -9.84 -1.27 11.47
C LEU A 46 -8.48 -0.74 11.05
N ARG A 47 -8.04 -1.09 9.84
CA ARG A 47 -6.83 -0.56 9.22
C ARG A 47 -7.14 0.18 7.93
N THR A 48 -6.53 1.35 7.77
CA THR A 48 -6.60 2.13 6.52
C THR A 48 -5.66 1.55 5.49
N MET A 49 -6.21 1.09 4.37
CA MET A 49 -5.47 0.61 3.21
C MET A 49 -5.48 1.64 2.08
N TYR A 50 -4.43 1.62 1.26
CA TYR A 50 -4.28 2.51 0.10
C TYR A 50 -4.44 1.70 -1.19
N ARG A 51 -5.25 2.21 -2.12
CA ARG A 51 -5.33 1.65 -3.48
C ARG A 51 -4.30 2.36 -4.35
N ARG A 52 -3.45 1.60 -5.03
CA ARG A 52 -2.57 2.16 -6.06
C ARG A 52 -3.40 2.49 -7.29
N ARG A 53 -3.43 3.76 -7.69
CA ARG A 53 -4.03 4.19 -8.95
C ARG A 53 -2.91 4.36 -9.97
N SER A 54 -3.02 3.75 -11.14
CA SER A 54 -2.15 4.04 -12.29
C SER A 54 -2.55 5.39 -12.88
N GLN A 55 -1.56 6.21 -13.23
CA GLN A 55 -1.75 7.47 -13.92
C GLN A 55 -0.75 7.52 -15.08
N CYS A 56 -1.13 8.19 -16.16
CA CYS A 56 -0.23 8.46 -17.27
C CYS A 56 0.94 9.35 -16.85
N CYS A 57 2.09 9.17 -17.50
CA CYS A 57 3.26 10.04 -17.30
C CYS A 57 2.94 11.49 -17.72
N PRO A 58 3.68 12.49 -17.21
CA PRO A 58 3.57 13.86 -17.69
C PRO A 58 3.72 13.93 -19.22
N GLY A 59 2.88 14.75 -19.87
CA GLY A 59 2.83 14.85 -21.34
C GLY A 59 1.99 13.78 -22.02
N TYR A 60 1.27 12.94 -21.28
CA TYR A 60 0.29 11.99 -21.83
C TYR A 60 -1.07 12.19 -21.16
N TYR A 61 -2.14 12.09 -21.94
CA TYR A 61 -3.51 12.11 -21.42
C TYR A 61 -4.14 10.71 -21.44
N GLU A 62 -5.06 10.48 -20.52
CA GLU A 62 -5.75 9.19 -20.38
C GLU A 62 -6.92 9.11 -21.37
N SER A 63 -6.94 8.07 -22.20
CA SER A 63 -8.03 7.76 -23.12
C SER A 63 -8.39 6.28 -22.98
N GLY A 64 -9.45 6.02 -22.22
CA GLY A 64 -9.82 4.66 -21.82
C GLY A 64 -8.73 4.02 -20.95
N ASN A 65 -8.09 2.96 -21.47
CA ASN A 65 -6.98 2.27 -20.80
C ASN A 65 -5.60 2.62 -21.40
N TYR A 66 -5.53 3.60 -22.31
CA TYR A 66 -4.29 4.01 -22.99
C TYR A 66 -3.85 5.40 -22.55
N CYS A 67 -2.53 5.60 -22.51
CA CYS A 67 -1.92 6.91 -22.35
C CYS A 67 -1.51 7.41 -23.73
N ILE A 68 -2.16 8.47 -24.20
CA ILE A 68 -1.92 9.06 -25.52
C ILE A 68 -1.00 10.28 -25.34
N PRO A 69 0.09 10.42 -26.14
CA PRO A 69 0.98 11.56 -26.02
C PRO A 69 0.27 12.87 -26.38
N LEU A 70 0.62 13.92 -25.65
CA LEU A 70 0.19 15.29 -25.90
C LEU A 70 1.26 15.98 -26.76
N CYS A 71 0.86 16.54 -27.89
CA CYS A 71 1.69 17.47 -28.65
C CYS A 71 1.03 18.85 -28.57
N THR A 72 1.76 19.88 -28.13
CA THR A 72 1.26 21.25 -28.06
C THR A 72 0.83 21.79 -29.41
N GLU A 73 1.64 21.50 -30.43
CA GLU A 73 1.32 21.75 -31.83
C GLU A 73 0.80 20.47 -32.47
N GLU A 74 -0.24 20.59 -33.30
CA GLU A 74 -0.78 19.45 -34.03
C GLU A 74 0.23 19.00 -35.10
N CYS A 75 0.52 17.69 -35.15
CA CYS A 75 1.35 17.12 -36.21
C CYS A 75 0.55 17.08 -37.52
N VAL A 76 0.72 18.10 -38.38
CA VAL A 76 -0.09 18.30 -39.59
C VAL A 76 0.03 17.12 -40.56
N HIS A 77 1.27 16.74 -40.90
CA HIS A 77 1.57 15.59 -41.77
C HIS A 77 2.38 14.55 -41.01
N GLY A 78 1.79 14.03 -39.93
CA GLY A 78 2.44 13.04 -39.10
C GLY A 78 1.57 12.60 -37.93
N ARG A 79 2.19 11.91 -36.98
CA ARG A 79 1.54 11.49 -35.73
C ARG A 79 2.38 11.84 -34.52
N CYS A 80 1.72 12.22 -33.44
CA CYS A 80 2.36 12.44 -32.15
C CYS A 80 2.81 11.09 -31.57
N VAL A 81 4.12 10.89 -31.40
CA VAL A 81 4.70 9.60 -30.92
C VAL A 81 5.24 9.68 -29.50
N SER A 82 5.55 10.88 -29.02
CA SER A 82 5.93 11.19 -27.65
C SER A 82 5.54 12.64 -27.35
N PRO A 83 5.59 13.10 -26.08
CA PRO A 83 5.21 14.46 -25.73
C PRO A 83 5.96 15.46 -26.60
N ASP A 84 5.22 16.33 -27.26
CA ASP A 84 5.73 17.38 -28.16
C ASP A 84 6.68 16.87 -29.26
N THR A 85 6.50 15.60 -29.69
CA THR A 85 7.33 14.98 -30.73
C THR A 85 6.47 14.36 -31.82
N CYS A 86 6.56 14.93 -33.01
CA CYS A 86 5.90 14.43 -34.20
C CYS A 86 6.79 13.45 -34.98
N HIS A 87 6.21 12.36 -35.44
CA HIS A 87 6.78 11.52 -36.49
C HIS A 87 6.16 11.92 -37.82
N CYS A 88 6.94 12.63 -38.64
CA CYS A 88 6.50 13.15 -39.92
C CYS A 88 6.46 12.06 -41.00
N GLU A 89 5.53 12.22 -41.93
CA GLU A 89 5.49 11.43 -43.15
C GLU A 89 6.68 11.80 -44.07
N PRO A 90 7.08 10.89 -44.98
CA PRO A 90 8.20 11.16 -45.91
C PRO A 90 7.97 12.43 -46.75
N GLY A 91 8.98 13.28 -46.83
CA GLY A 91 8.90 14.56 -47.53
C GLY A 91 8.42 15.73 -46.67
N TRP A 92 8.02 15.48 -45.41
CA TRP A 92 7.64 16.51 -44.46
C TRP A 92 8.63 16.61 -43.30
N GLY A 93 8.78 17.81 -42.75
CA GLY A 93 9.68 18.14 -41.65
C GLY A 93 9.19 19.37 -40.89
N GLY A 94 10.01 19.82 -39.93
CA GLY A 94 9.59 20.80 -38.93
C GLY A 94 9.05 20.12 -37.67
N THR A 95 8.83 20.92 -36.62
CA THR A 95 8.39 20.44 -35.30
C THR A 95 6.96 19.90 -35.31
N ASP A 96 6.14 20.41 -36.22
CA ASP A 96 4.72 20.11 -36.44
C ASP A 96 4.47 19.39 -37.79
N CYS A 97 5.53 19.00 -38.49
CA CYS A 97 5.45 18.40 -39.83
C CYS A 97 4.73 19.28 -40.87
N SER A 98 4.81 20.61 -40.75
CA SER A 98 4.18 21.55 -41.70
C SER A 98 5.06 21.92 -42.90
N SER A 99 6.37 21.67 -42.84
CA SER A 99 7.31 22.09 -43.89
C SER A 99 7.63 20.94 -44.82
N GLY A 100 7.54 21.13 -46.14
CA GLY A 100 7.86 20.14 -47.17
C GLY A 100 8.62 20.73 -48.34
#